data_AF-A0A5C8MNZ9-F1
#
_entry.id   AF-A0A5C8MNZ9-F1
#
_cell.length_a   1.000
_cell.length_b   1.000
_cell.length_c   1.000
_cell.angle_alpha   90.00
_cell.angle_beta   90.00
_cell.angle_gamma   90.00
#
_symmetry.space_group_name_H-M   'P 1'
#
loop_
_entity.id
_entity.type
_entity.pdbx_description
1 polymer ?
#
loop_
_entity_poly.entity_id
_entity_poly.type
_entity_poly.pdbx_seq_one_letter_code
_entity_poly.pdbx_strand_id
1 'polypeptide(L)' 'AKKAVLDAINGWDPTGGAIYYFNPSTATSAWIWNRPQIKRIGKHIFCK' A
#
# COMPACT_ATOMS: atom_id res chain seq x y z
N ALA A 1 -7.84 14.21 1.60
CA ALA A 1 -6.61 14.17 0.80
C ALA A 1 -5.51 15.08 1.36
N LYS A 2 -5.69 16.41 1.41
CA LYS A 2 -4.64 17.37 1.83
C LYS A 2 -3.96 17.05 3.18
N LYS A 3 -4.74 16.67 4.21
CA LYS A 3 -4.17 16.26 5.52
C LYS A 3 -3.30 15.01 5.42
N ALA A 4 -3.78 13.95 4.75
CA ALA A 4 -3.02 12.72 4.54
C ALA A 4 -1.72 12.94 3.75
N VAL A 5 -1.71 13.89 2.82
CA VAL A 5 -0.48 14.27 2.09
C VAL A 5 0.52 14.96 3.02
N LEU A 6 0.05 15.89 3.86
CA LEU A 6 0.90 16.57 4.85
C LEU A 6 1.45 15.59 5.89
N ASP A 7 0.64 14.65 6.35
CA ASP A 7 1.04 13.60 7.29
C ASP A 7 2.15 12.71 6.71
N ALA A 8 2.04 12.32 5.45
CA ALA A 8 3.08 11.56 4.75
C ALA A 8 4.37 12.38 4.58
N ILE A 9 4.27 13.67 4.24
CA ILE A 9 5.43 14.59 4.15
C ILE A 9 6.10 14.78 5.53
N ASN A 10 5.31 14.83 6.60
CA ASN A 10 5.79 14.92 7.98
C ASN A 10 6.43 13.61 8.48
N GLY A 11 6.59 12.60 7.62
CA GLY A 11 7.31 11.36 7.92
C GLY A 11 6.43 10.25 8.50
N TRP A 12 5.10 10.42 8.54
CA TRP A 12 4.21 9.34 8.96
C TRP A 12 3.99 8.36 7.81
N ASP A 13 4.76 7.28 7.78
CA ASP A 13 4.55 6.15 6.87
C ASP A 13 3.88 4.96 7.59
N PRO A 14 2.55 4.81 7.49
CA PRO A 14 1.86 3.65 8.05
C PRO A 14 2.10 2.35 7.26
N THR A 15 2.72 2.40 6.08
CA THR A 15 2.91 1.26 5.17
C THR A 15 4.19 0.47 5.44
N GLY A 16 5.18 1.08 6.09
CA GLY A 16 6.44 0.41 6.46
C GLY A 16 7.42 0.25 5.29
N GLY A 17 7.47 1.25 4.41
CA GLY A 17 8.31 1.27 3.21
C GLY A 17 7.71 0.49 2.05
N ALA A 18 6.38 0.49 1.90
CA ALA A 18 5.74 -0.13 0.74
C ALA A 18 5.98 0.70 -0.51
N ILE A 19 6.37 0.05 -1.61
CA ILE A 19 6.53 0.69 -2.93
C ILE A 19 5.30 0.43 -3.80
N TYR A 20 4.59 -0.67 -3.54
CA TYR A 20 3.43 -1.07 -4.32
C TYR A 20 2.21 -1.28 -3.44
N TYR A 21 1.03 -1.03 -4.00
CA TYR A 21 -0.23 -1.42 -3.39
C TYR A 21 -1.19 -1.97 -4.45
N PHE A 22 -2.06 -2.88 -4.05
CA PHE A 22 -3.12 -3.38 -4.92
C PHE A 22 -4.38 -3.72 -4.13
N ASN A 23 -5.54 -3.69 -4.80
CA ASN A 23 -6.79 -4.14 -4.23
C ASN A 23 -7.02 -5.61 -4.60
N PRO A 24 -7.01 -6.56 -3.65
CA PRO A 24 -7.16 -7.99 -3.94
C PRO A 24 -8.51 -8.35 -4.58
N SER A 25 -9.54 -7.50 -4.43
CA SER A 25 -10.86 -7.74 -5.03
C SER A 25 -10.93 -7.38 -6.53
N THR A 26 -10.00 -6.57 -7.04
CA THR A 26 -10.00 -6.12 -8.45
C THR A 26 -8.68 -6.39 -9.17
N ALA A 27 -7.63 -6.77 -8.46
CA ALA A 27 -6.31 -7.00 -9.04
C ALA A 27 -6.26 -8.35 -9.78
N THR A 28 -6.34 -8.28 -11.11
CA THR A 28 -6.16 -9.41 -12.03
C THR A 28 -4.69 -9.76 -12.30
N SER A 29 -3.76 -8.96 -11.79
CA SER A 29 -2.34 -9.07 -12.12
C SER A 29 -1.64 -10.12 -11.26
N ALA A 30 -1.29 -11.28 -11.82
CA ALA A 30 -0.63 -12.35 -11.06
C ALA A 30 0.74 -11.95 -10.48
N TRP A 31 1.47 -11.02 -11.13
CA TRP A 31 2.80 -10.62 -10.66
C TRP A 31 2.78 -9.92 -9.31
N ILE A 32 1.73 -9.15 -9.01
CA ILE A 32 1.65 -8.39 -7.75
C ILE A 32 1.38 -9.31 -6.55
N TRP A 33 0.72 -10.44 -6.79
CA TRP A 33 0.43 -11.46 -5.77
C TRP A 33 1.68 -12.21 -5.31
N ASN A 34 2.71 -12.26 -6.16
CA ASN A 34 4.00 -12.88 -5.82
C ASN A 34 4.92 -11.96 -5.00
N ARG A 35 4.55 -10.69 -4.79
CA ARG A 35 5.36 -9.75 -3.98
C ARG A 35 5.15 -10.02 -2.49
N PRO A 36 6.19 -9.80 -1.65
CA PRO A 36 6.06 -9.90 -0.20
C PRO A 36 5.04 -8.88 0.32
N GLN A 37 3.90 -9.38 0.80
CA GLN A 37 2.83 -8.56 1.35
C GLN A 37 3.24 -8.07 2.75
N ILE A 38 3.27 -6.75 2.95
CA ILE A 38 3.63 -6.14 4.24
C ILE A 38 2.42 -6.12 5.16
N LYS A 39 1.34 -5.48 4.70
CA LYS A 39 0.09 -5.32 5.48
C LYS A 39 -1.06 -4.89 4.60
N ARG A 40 -2.28 -4.99 5.14
CA ARG A 40 -3.52 -4.52 4.51
C ARG A 40 -4.07 -3.33 5.26
N ILE A 41 -4.29 -2.20 4.57
CA ILE A 41 -4.97 -1.01 5.11
C ILE A 41 -6.24 -0.78 4.29
N GLY A 42 -7.40 -0.93 4.91
CA GLY A 42 -8.69 -0.89 4.22
C GLY A 42 -8.79 -1.97 3.14
N LYS A 43 -9.06 -1.54 1.89
CA LYS A 43 -9.16 -2.43 0.72
C LYS A 43 -7.85 -2.61 -0.05
N HIS A 44 -6.73 -2.08 0.45
CA HIS A 44 -5.44 -2.15 -0.25
C HIS A 44 -4.43 -2.98 0.54
N ILE A 45 -3.77 -3.90 -0.16
CA ILE A 45 -2.60 -4.64 0.33
C ILE A 45 -1.36 -3.89 -0.14
N PHE A 46 -0.45 -3.62 0.78
CA PHE A 46 0.81 -2.93 0.54
C PHE A 46 1.96 -3.93 0.48
N CYS A 47 2.86 -3.79 -0.49
CA CYS A 47 3.98 -4.69 -0.78
C CYS A 47 5.29 -3.90 -0.93
N LYS A 48 6.42 -4.56 -0.65
CA LYS A 48 7.76 -4.06 -1.03
C LYS A 48 8.05 -4.35 -2.50
#